data_AF-A0A6V7UFW6-F1
#
_entry.id   AF-A0A6V7UFW6-F1
#
_cell.length_a   1.000
_cell.length_b   1.000
_cell.length_c   1.000
_cell.angle_alpha   90.00
_cell.angle_beta   90.00
_cell.angle_gamma   90.00
#
_symmetry.space_group_name_H-M   'P 1'
#
loop_
_entity.id
_entity.type
_entity.pdbx_description
1 polymer ?
#
loop_
_entity_poly.entity_id
_entity_poly.type
_entity_poly.pdbx_seq_one_letter_code
_entity_poly.pdbx_strand_id
1 'polypeptide(L)'
;MINAMGGQNSEHFRAFVNYCTIAFCILRRHANLITNLFSLMLDAGIPDISIERDKAVMKVLERFHLQLSDEAACQLVVRLIESSLSAKMPLIVDFVHNVRQYMSN
;
A
#
# COMPACT_ATOMS: atom_id res chain seq x y z
N MET A 1 -7.38 -4.87 -11.98
CA MET A 1 -6.32 -5.62 -11.26
C MET A 1 -6.88 -6.83 -10.49
N ILE A 2 -7.79 -6.67 -9.53
CA ILE A 2 -8.34 -7.80 -8.73
C ILE A 2 -9.04 -8.85 -9.62
N ASN A 3 -9.84 -8.41 -10.60
CA ASN A 3 -10.50 -9.32 -11.54
C ASN A 3 -9.49 -10.13 -12.37
N ALA A 4 -8.31 -9.56 -12.68
CA ALA A 4 -7.24 -10.28 -13.37
C ALA A 4 -6.56 -11.33 -12.47
N MET A 5 -6.65 -11.17 -11.15
CA MET A 5 -6.24 -12.18 -10.16
C MET A 5 -7.35 -13.20 -9.90
N GLY A 6 -8.49 -13.17 -10.58
CA GLY A 6 -9.61 -14.10 -10.37
C GLY A 6 -10.61 -13.68 -9.30
N GLY A 7 -10.56 -12.43 -8.82
CA GLY A 7 -11.49 -11.91 -7.80
C GLY A 7 -10.97 -12.04 -6.36
N GLN A 8 -11.67 -11.44 -5.40
CA GLN A 8 -11.23 -11.38 -4.00
C GLN A 8 -11.22 -12.75 -3.30
N ASN A 9 -12.03 -13.69 -3.77
CA ASN A 9 -12.11 -15.04 -3.21
C ASN A 9 -11.17 -16.04 -3.90
N SER A 10 -10.35 -15.58 -4.85
CA SER A 10 -9.44 -16.46 -5.56
C SER A 10 -8.22 -16.82 -4.72
N GLU A 11 -7.64 -17.98 -5.01
CA GLU A 11 -6.38 -18.38 -4.40
C GLU A 11 -5.24 -17.42 -4.74
N HIS A 12 -5.22 -16.87 -5.97
CA HIS A 12 -4.20 -15.90 -6.38
C HIS A 12 -4.30 -14.59 -5.61
N PHE A 13 -5.51 -14.13 -5.29
CA PHE A 13 -5.68 -12.94 -4.46
C PHE A 13 -5.20 -13.19 -3.03
N ARG A 14 -5.52 -14.36 -2.46
CA ARG A 14 -4.99 -14.76 -1.14
C ARG A 14 -3.47 -14.85 -1.13
N ALA A 15 -2.88 -15.43 -2.18
CA ALA A 15 -1.42 -15.50 -2.34
C ALA A 15 -0.80 -14.09 -2.45
N PHE A 16 -1.41 -13.19 -3.23
CA PHE A 16 -1.01 -11.79 -3.30
C PHE A 16 -0.98 -11.12 -1.93
N VAL A 17 -2.05 -11.24 -1.14
CA VAL A 17 -2.11 -10.67 0.22
C VAL A 17 -0.98 -11.24 1.08
N ASN A 18 -0.73 -12.54 1.03
CA ASN A 18 0.35 -13.19 1.77
C ASN A 18 1.75 -12.70 1.31
N TYR A 19 1.97 -12.51 0.01
CA TYR A 19 3.23 -11.95 -0.46
C TYR A 19 3.42 -10.51 0.01
N CYS A 20 2.36 -9.70 0.07
CA CYS A 20 2.44 -8.34 0.60
C CYS A 20 2.82 -8.31 2.08
N THR A 21 2.24 -9.19 2.91
CA THR A 21 2.58 -9.25 4.34
C THR A 21 4.03 -9.72 4.54
N ILE A 22 4.46 -10.77 3.85
CA ILE A 22 5.84 -11.27 3.92
C ILE A 22 6.83 -10.20 3.44
N ALA A 23 6.57 -9.57 2.30
CA ALA A 23 7.43 -8.51 1.78
C ALA A 23 7.54 -7.34 2.75
N PHE A 24 6.43 -6.93 3.38
CA PHE A 24 6.46 -5.87 4.39
C PHE A 24 7.30 -6.23 5.61
N CYS A 25 7.19 -7.46 6.12
CA CYS A 25 8.04 -7.94 7.21
C CYS A 25 9.53 -7.96 6.85
N ILE A 26 9.88 -8.39 5.64
CA ILE A 26 11.27 -8.36 5.15
C ILE A 26 11.77 -6.91 5.10
N LEU A 27 11.00 -6.01 4.49
CA LEU A 27 11.36 -4.60 4.38
C LEU A 27 11.55 -3.95 5.76
N ARG A 28 10.68 -4.25 6.72
CA ARG A 28 10.79 -3.79 8.13
C ARG A 28 12.11 -4.20 8.79
N ARG A 29 12.56 -5.43 8.57
CA ARG A 29 13.84 -5.92 9.12
C ARG A 29 15.05 -5.16 8.56
N HIS A 30 14.91 -4.56 7.38
CA HIS A 30 15.95 -3.77 6.71
C HIS A 30 15.69 -2.26 6.74
N ALA A 31 14.75 -1.78 7.57
CA ALA A 31 14.34 -0.38 7.60
C ALA A 31 15.52 0.57 7.83
N ASN A 32 16.43 0.26 8.77
CA ASN A 32 17.60 1.09 9.07
C ASN A 32 18.49 1.34 7.84
N LEU A 33 18.75 0.31 7.04
CA LEU A 33 19.55 0.46 5.82
C LEU A 33 18.82 1.37 4.81
N ILE A 34 17.52 1.15 4.63
CA ILE A 34 16.70 1.93 3.70
C ILE A 34 16.67 3.41 4.14
N THR A 35 16.48 3.69 5.44
CA THR A 35 16.45 5.06 5.95
C THR A 35 17.81 5.75 5.92
N ASN A 36 18.90 5.01 6.09
CA ASN A 36 20.25 5.55 5.92
C ASN A 36 20.50 5.96 4.47
N LEU A 37 20.08 5.14 3.50
CA LEU A 37 20.16 5.50 2.08
C LEU A 37 19.30 6.75 1.77
N PHE A 38 18.10 6.84 2.33
CA PHE A 38 17.27 8.04 2.18
C PHE A 38 17.89 9.29 2.79
N SER A 39 18.63 9.15 3.89
CA SER A 39 19.34 10.27 4.53
C SER A 39 20.45 10.82 3.62
N LEU A 40 21.12 9.96 2.86
CA LEU A 40 22.11 10.37 1.85
C LEU A 40 21.47 11.06 0.63
N MET A 41 20.19 10.81 0.37
CA MET A 41 19.45 11.37 -0.78
C MET A 41 18.82 12.74 -0.48
N LEU A 42 18.93 13.26 0.75
CA LEU A 42 18.29 14.52 1.15
C LEU A 42 18.71 15.72 0.30
N ASP A 43 19.96 15.74 -0.16
CA ASP A 43 20.51 16.83 -0.97
C ASP A 43 20.59 16.48 -2.47
N ALA A 44 19.95 15.39 -2.91
CA ALA A 44 19.96 14.93 -4.30
C ALA A 44 19.08 15.77 -5.26
N GLY A 45 18.48 16.87 -4.78
CA GLY A 45 17.64 17.76 -5.58
C GLY A 45 16.26 17.19 -5.97
N ILE A 46 15.77 16.15 -5.26
CA ILE A 46 14.46 15.55 -5.52
C ILE A 46 13.34 16.51 -5.06
N PRO A 47 12.42 16.96 -5.95
CA PRO A 47 11.43 17.99 -5.63
C PRO A 47 10.56 17.69 -4.40
N ASP A 48 10.05 16.47 -4.26
CA ASP A 48 9.18 16.12 -3.13
C ASP A 48 9.94 16.03 -1.80
N ILE A 49 11.24 15.77 -1.84
CA ILE A 49 12.11 15.71 -0.65
C ILE A 49 12.49 17.13 -0.23
N SER A 50 12.77 18.03 -1.17
CA SER A 50 13.24 19.38 -0.86
C SER A 50 12.20 20.24 -0.12
N ILE A 51 10.90 19.95 -0.31
CA ILE A 51 9.80 20.66 0.36
C ILE A 51 9.80 20.41 1.88
N GLU A 52 10.05 19.18 2.31
CA GLU A 52 10.06 18.78 3.72
C GLU A 52 11.30 17.94 4.06
N ARG A 53 12.47 18.45 3.67
CA ARG A 53 13.75 17.74 3.72
C ARG A 53 14.05 17.13 5.08
N ASP A 54 13.88 17.91 6.16
CA ASP A 54 14.19 17.48 7.52
C ASP A 54 13.19 16.44 8.07
N LYS A 55 12.02 16.29 7.41
CA LYS A 55 10.97 15.33 7.80
C LYS A 55 10.88 14.14 6.85
N ALA A 56 11.51 14.19 5.68
CA ALA A 56 11.38 13.16 4.65
C ALA A 56 11.80 11.77 5.16
N VAL A 57 12.96 11.69 5.84
CA VAL A 57 13.44 10.42 6.43
C VAL A 57 12.48 9.92 7.51
N MET A 58 12.00 10.81 8.38
CA MET A 58 11.06 10.47 9.44
C MET A 58 9.74 9.93 8.88
N LYS A 59 9.19 10.57 7.84
CA LYS A 59 7.97 10.09 7.16
C LYS A 59 8.17 8.70 6.58
N VAL A 60 9.33 8.41 5.98
CA VAL A 60 9.64 7.06 5.46
C VAL A 60 9.76 6.06 6.60
N LEU A 61 10.45 6.42 7.69
CA LEU A 61 10.60 5.57 8.87
C LEU A 61 9.25 5.21 9.51
N GLU A 62 8.35 6.19 9.63
CA GLU A 62 6.99 6.01 10.15
C GLU A 62 6.18 4.98 9.35
N ARG A 63 6.39 4.90 8.02
CA ARG A 63 5.73 3.90 7.16
C ARG A 63 6.13 2.46 7.45
N PHE A 64 7.26 2.23 8.09
CA PHE A 64 7.66 0.87 8.49
C PHE A 64 6.94 0.37 9.74
N HIS A 65 6.32 1.26 10.54
CA HIS A 65 5.60 0.91 11.76
C HIS A 65 6.42 0.06 12.75
N LEU A 66 7.72 0.34 12.93
CA LEU A 66 8.67 -0.49 13.69
C LEU A 66 8.25 -0.81 15.13
N GLN A 67 7.35 -0.01 15.72
CA GLN A 67 6.75 -0.22 17.02
C GLN A 67 5.78 -1.41 17.11
N LEU A 68 5.30 -1.93 15.98
CA LEU A 68 4.38 -3.07 15.92
C LEU A 68 5.15 -4.40 15.95
N SER A 69 4.52 -5.46 16.47
CA SER A 69 5.01 -6.83 16.25
C SER A 69 4.84 -7.25 14.78
N ASP A 70 5.50 -8.33 14.37
CA ASP A 70 5.37 -8.86 12.99
C ASP A 70 3.91 -9.25 12.68
N GLU A 71 3.18 -9.82 13.64
CA GLU A 71 1.76 -10.18 13.49
C GLU A 71 0.88 -8.93 13.32
N ALA A 72 1.09 -7.92 14.17
CA ALA A 72 0.34 -6.67 14.09
C ALA A 72 0.63 -5.90 12.79
N ALA A 73 1.88 -5.95 12.31
CA ALA A 73 2.29 -5.39 11.03
C ALA A 73 1.62 -6.12 9.84
N CYS A 74 1.51 -7.45 9.90
CA CYS A 74 0.78 -8.21 8.88
C CYS A 74 -0.70 -7.82 8.86
N GLN A 75 -1.36 -7.74 10.02
CA GLN A 75 -2.75 -7.31 10.13
C GLN A 75 -2.97 -5.88 9.62
N LEU A 76 -2.00 -4.98 9.83
CA LEU A 76 -2.04 -3.64 9.25
C LEU A 76 -2.09 -3.69 7.71
N VAL A 77 -1.20 -4.45 7.08
CA VAL A 77 -1.15 -4.59 5.62
C VAL A 77 -2.45 -5.19 5.08
N VAL A 78 -2.97 -6.24 5.72
CA VAL A 78 -4.26 -6.83 5.35
C VAL A 78 -5.39 -5.80 5.40
N ARG A 79 -5.50 -5.06 6.51
CA ARG A 79 -6.53 -4.00 6.65
C ARG A 79 -6.39 -2.90 5.62
N LEU A 80 -5.16 -2.48 5.29
CA LEU A 80 -4.92 -1.46 4.26
C LEU A 80 -5.35 -1.94 2.86
N ILE A 81 -5.11 -3.21 2.56
CA ILE A 81 -5.58 -3.83 1.32
C ILE A 81 -7.11 -3.83 1.32
N GLU A 82 -7.76 -4.35 2.36
CA GLU A 82 -9.22 -4.40 2.48
C GLU A 82 -9.87 -3.02 2.37
N SER A 83 -9.33 -2.01 3.05
CA SER A 83 -9.84 -0.63 2.97
C SER A 83 -9.69 -0.05 1.56
N SER A 84 -8.62 -0.41 0.86
CA SER A 84 -8.40 0.03 -0.52
C SER A 84 -9.36 -0.65 -1.50
N LEU A 85 -9.79 -1.89 -1.21
CA LEU A 85 -10.81 -2.59 -1.97
C LEU A 85 -12.18 -1.96 -1.73
N SER A 86 -12.56 -1.76 -0.47
CA SER A 86 -13.86 -1.21 -0.10
C SER A 86 -14.04 0.23 -0.55
N ALA A 87 -12.98 1.04 -0.62
CA ALA A 87 -13.04 2.38 -1.18
C ALA A 87 -13.20 2.40 -2.72
N LYS A 88 -12.66 1.39 -3.42
CA LYS A 88 -12.75 1.28 -4.89
C LYS A 88 -14.02 0.58 -5.37
N MET A 89 -14.64 -0.24 -4.53
CA MET A 89 -15.84 -1.00 -4.89
C MET A 89 -17.06 -0.11 -5.21
N PRO A 90 -17.38 0.94 -4.44
CA PRO A 90 -18.44 1.90 -4.77
C PRO A 90 -18.25 2.54 -6.14
N LEU A 91 -17.03 2.96 -6.49
CA LEU A 91 -16.73 3.56 -7.81
C LEU A 91 -16.98 2.60 -8.97
N ILE A 92 -16.72 1.30 -8.78
CA ILE A 92 -17.00 0.27 -9.79
C ILE A 92 -18.51 0.01 -9.89
N VAL A 93 -19.20 -0.06 -8.75
CA VAL A 93 -20.66 -0.23 -8.68
C VAL A 93 -21.36 0.95 -9.37
N ASP A 94 -20.94 2.18 -9.07
CA ASP A 94 -21.45 3.40 -9.69
C ASP A 94 -21.20 3.41 -11.19
N PHE A 95 -20.02 2.98 -11.65
CA PHE A 95 -19.73 2.88 -13.08
C PHE A 95 -20.69 1.90 -13.79
N VAL A 96 -20.91 0.72 -13.21
CA VAL A 96 -21.84 -0.29 -13.76
C VAL A 96 -23.29 0.23 -13.76
N HIS A 97 -23.71 0.91 -12.70
CA HIS A 97 -25.03 1.54 -12.63
C HIS A 97 -25.21 2.61 -13.71
N ASN A 98 -24.23 3.49 -13.91
CA ASN A 98 -24.27 4.54 -14.92
C ASN A 98 -24.32 3.98 -16.35
N VAL A 99 -23.53 2.94 -16.64
CA VAL A 99 -23.55 2.26 -17.95
C VAL A 99 -24.91 1.61 -18.21
N ARG A 100 -25.51 0.97 -17.20
CA ARG A 100 -26.85 0.40 -17.30
C ARG A 100 -27.92 1.47 -17.50
N GLN A 101 -27.81 2.61 -16.82
CA GLN A 101 -28.75 3.72 -16.92
C GLN A 101 -28.67 4.42 -18.28
N TYR A 102 -27.47 4.49 -18.88
CA TYR A 102 -27.27 4.99 -20.25
C TYR A 102 -27.86 4.06 -21.32
N MET A 103 -27.78 2.73 -21.13
CA MET A 103 -28.36 1.76 -22.07
C MET A 103 -29.87 1.54 -21.90
N SER A 104 -30.46 2.05 -20.81
CA SER A 104 -31.89 1.91 -20.50
C SER A 104 -32.71 3.17 -20.83
N ASN A 105 -32.08 4.18 -21.43
CA ASN A 105 -32.68 5.37 -22.03
C ASN A 105 -32.41 5.36 -23.54
#